data_AF-A0AAU3V6M9-F1
#
_entry.id   AF-A0AAU3V6M9-F1
#
_cell.length_a   1.000
_cell.length_b   1.000
_cell.length_c   1.000
_cell.angle_alpha   90.00
_cell.angle_beta   90.00
_cell.angle_gamma   90.00
#
_symmetry.space_group_name_H-M   'P 1'
#
loop_
_entity.id
_entity.type
_entity.pdbx_description
1 polymer ?
#
loop_
_entity_poly.entity_id
_entity_poly.type
_entity_poly.pdbx_seq_one_letter_code
_entity_poly.pdbx_strand_id
1 'polypeptide(L)' 'MLPVKNAAGTGTEYIVELSFKTDDYADAARLHSDAIAVADGHGWLYHGDILKTQLILDRY' A
#
# COMPACT_ATOMS: atom_id res chain seq x y z
N MET A 1 -13.08 -10.50 1.58
CA MET A 1 -11.74 -9.93 1.82
C MET A 1 -11.44 -10.19 3.29
N LEU A 2 -10.38 -10.93 3.63
CA LEU A 2 -10.01 -11.19 5.02
C LEU A 2 -9.22 -9.99 5.55
N PRO A 3 -9.57 -9.43 6.70
CA PRO A 3 -8.91 -8.24 7.20
C PRO A 3 -7.53 -8.60 7.77
N VAL A 4 -6.49 -7.87 7.34
CA VAL A 4 -5.12 -8.09 7.82
C VAL A 4 -5.02 -7.54 9.24
N LYS A 5 -4.44 -8.28 10.19
CA LYS A 5 -4.23 -7.76 11.55
C LYS A 5 -3.34 -6.52 11.49
N ASN A 6 -3.59 -5.52 12.33
CA ASN A 6 -2.67 -4.38 12.45
C ASN A 6 -1.34 -4.82 13.11
N ALA A 7 -0.31 -3.97 13.06
CA ALA A 7 1.00 -4.29 13.64
C ALA A 7 0.96 -4.60 15.16
N ALA A 8 -0.06 -4.13 15.87
CA ALA A 8 -0.26 -4.41 17.30
C ALA A 8 -0.97 -5.76 17.57
N GLY A 9 -1.49 -6.44 16.55
CA GLY A 9 -2.22 -7.71 16.68
C GLY A 9 -3.59 -7.60 17.35
N THR A 10 -4.03 -6.39 17.73
CA THR A 10 -5.26 -6.12 18.49
C THR A 10 -6.43 -5.64 17.62
N GLY A 11 -6.19 -5.38 16.35
CA GLY A 11 -7.20 -4.90 15.41
C GLY A 11 -6.86 -5.25 13.97
N THR A 12 -7.56 -4.64 13.03
CA THR A 12 -7.42 -4.89 11.60
C THR A 12 -7.01 -3.63 10.85
N GLU A 13 -6.14 -3.78 9.86
CA GLU A 13 -5.62 -2.72 9.01
C GLU A 13 -6.15 -2.89 7.58
N TYR A 14 -6.55 -1.79 6.97
CA TYR A 14 -7.00 -1.77 5.58
C TYR A 14 -5.80 -1.59 4.66
N ILE A 15 -5.56 -2.59 3.81
CA ILE A 15 -4.54 -2.51 2.78
C ILE A 15 -5.22 -2.22 1.46
N VAL A 16 -4.79 -1.14 0.80
CA VAL A 16 -5.26 -0.76 -0.53
C VAL A 16 -4.20 -1.15 -1.55
N GLU A 17 -4.61 -1.72 -2.68
CA GLU A 17 -3.76 -1.88 -3.86
C GLU A 17 -4.20 -0.90 -4.93
N LEU A 18 -3.23 -0.22 -5.54
CA LEU A 18 -3.45 0.66 -6.67
C LEU A 18 -2.73 0.08 -7.88
N SER A 19 -3.45 -0.07 -8.98
CA SER A 19 -2.90 -0.48 -10.26
C SER A 19 -3.21 0.61 -11.28
N PHE A 20 -2.19 1.09 -11.96
CA PHE A 20 -2.31 2.12 -12.98
C PHE A 20 -2.33 1.45 -14.36
N LYS A 21 -3.51 1.36 -14.96
CA LYS A 21 -3.67 0.76 -16.29
C LYS A 21 -3.52 1.84 -17.34
N THR A 22 -2.31 1.96 -17.87
CA THR A 22 -1.96 2.83 -19.00
C THR A 22 -1.02 2.06 -19.93
N ASP A 23 -1.03 2.43 -21.20
CA ASP A 23 -0.16 1.83 -22.23
C ASP A 23 1.26 2.44 -22.22
N ASP A 24 1.47 3.55 -21.49
CA ASP A 24 2.77 4.22 -21.34
C ASP A 24 3.31 4.09 -19.91
N TYR A 25 4.54 3.60 -19.79
CA TYR A 25 5.27 3.49 -18.54
C TYR A 25 5.48 4.85 -17.84
N ALA A 26 5.77 5.90 -18.59
CA ALA A 26 6.00 7.24 -18.03
C ALA A 26 4.72 7.76 -17.35
N ASP A 27 3.56 7.52 -17.94
CA ASP A 27 2.28 7.85 -17.33
C ASP A 27 1.99 7.01 -16.09
N ALA A 28 2.31 5.71 -16.12
CA ALA A 28 2.16 4.85 -14.96
C ALA A 28 3.04 5.32 -13.79
N ALA A 29 4.30 5.67 -14.08
CA ALA A 29 5.26 6.15 -13.10
C ALA A 29 4.84 7.51 -12.51
N ARG A 30 4.30 8.41 -13.34
CA ARG A 30 3.77 9.70 -12.87
C ARG A 30 2.56 9.50 -11.97
N LEU A 31 1.56 8.71 -12.40
CA LEU A 31 0.36 8.42 -11.60
C LEU A 31 0.71 7.71 -10.28
N HIS A 32 1.70 6.81 -10.29
CA HIS A 32 2.24 6.20 -9.08
C HIS A 32 2.82 7.25 -8.14
N SER A 33 3.66 8.15 -8.64
CA SER A 33 4.28 9.21 -7.83
C SER A 33 3.23 10.17 -7.26
N ASP A 34 2.22 10.54 -8.05
CA ASP A 34 1.10 11.38 -7.61
C ASP A 34 0.30 10.70 -6.48
N ALA A 35 0.02 9.39 -6.60
CA ALA A 35 -0.68 8.62 -5.59
C ALA A 35 0.12 8.50 -4.28
N ILE A 36 1.44 8.32 -4.37
CA ILE A 36 2.34 8.31 -3.20
C ILE A 36 2.31 9.68 -2.50
N ALA A 37 2.39 10.78 -3.25
CA ALA A 37 2.34 12.13 -2.68
C ALA A 37 1.02 12.42 -1.95
N VAL A 38 -0.11 11.96 -2.49
CA VAL A 38 -1.42 12.08 -1.82
C VAL A 38 -1.45 11.24 -0.54
N ALA A 39 -1.01 9.98 -0.60
CA ALA A 39 -1.02 9.09 0.55
C ALA A 39 -0.11 9.59 1.68
N ASP A 40 1.06 10.12 1.33
CA ASP A 40 2.00 10.71 2.28
C ASP A 40 1.45 12.01 2.89
N GLY A 41 0.88 12.91 2.07
CA GLY A 41 0.26 14.15 2.54
C GLY A 41 -0.90 13.95 3.51
N HIS A 42 -1.56 12.79 3.47
CA HIS A 42 -2.61 12.40 4.42
C HIS A 42 -2.12 11.51 5.57
N GLY A 43 -0.84 11.14 5.61
CA GLY A 43 -0.28 10.23 6.62
C GLY A 43 -0.77 8.78 6.49
N TRP A 44 -1.26 8.38 5.31
CA TRP A 44 -1.71 7.02 5.02
C TRP A 44 -0.56 6.10 4.59
N LEU A 45 0.55 6.68 4.14
CA LEU A 45 1.69 5.93 3.64
C LEU A 45 2.54 5.38 4.78
N TYR A 46 2.58 4.06 4.89
CA TYR A 46 3.57 3.39 5.72
C TYR A 46 4.91 3.31 4.97
N HIS A 47 5.96 3.94 5.52
CA HIS A 47 7.27 4.09 4.88
C HIS A 47 8.23 2.91 5.10
N GLY A 48 7.75 1.80 5.68
CA GLY A 48 8.58 0.61 5.85
C GLY A 48 8.62 -0.23 4.57
N ASP A 49 9.79 -0.78 4.28
CA ASP A 49 10.02 -1.67 3.15
C ASP A 49 9.39 -3.04 3.44
N ILE A 50 8.13 -3.25 3.03
CA ILE A 50 7.45 -4.53 3.24
C ILE A 50 6.77 -4.97 1.94
N LEU A 51 7.29 -6.05 1.36
CA LEU A 51 6.58 -6.80 0.33
C LEU A 51 5.25 -7.29 0.89
N LYS A 52 4.12 -7.06 0.19
CA LYS A 52 2.79 -7.49 0.65
C LYS A 52 2.76 -8.95 1.12
N THR A 53 3.46 -9.84 0.43
CA THR A 53 3.56 -11.25 0.80
C THR A 53 4.21 -11.43 2.17
N GLN A 54 5.30 -10.70 2.45
CA GLN A 54 5.98 -10.74 3.74
C GLN A 54 5.12 -10.12 4.84
N LEU A 55 4.41 -9.01 4.56
CA LEU A 55 3.48 -8.39 5.51
C LEU A 55 2.38 -9.36 5.95
N ILE A 56 1.80 -10.10 4.99
CA ILE A 56 0.74 -11.07 5.27
C ILE A 56 1.30 -12.25 6.07
N LEU A 57 2.49 -12.76 5.72
CA LEU A 57 3.15 -13.86 6.42
C LEU A 57 3.59 -13.50 7.84
N ASP A 58 4.13 -12.30 8.06
CA ASP A 58 4.58 -11.86 9.40
C ASP A 58 3.41 -11.62 10.37
N ARG A 59 2.19 -11.49 9.85
CA ARG A 59 0.98 -11.17 10.63
C ARG A 59 0.00 -12.35 10.78
N TYR A 60 0.34 -13.53 10.26
CA TYR A 60 -0.41 -14.78 10.39
C TYR A 60 0.41 -15.87 11.06
#